data_AF-A0A7T7XP97-F1
#
_entry.id   AF-A0A7T7XP97-F1
#
_cell.length_a   1.000
_cell.length_b   1.000
_cell.length_c   1.000
_cell.angle_alpha   90.00
_cell.angle_beta   90.00
_cell.angle_gamma   90.00
#
_symmetry.space_group_name_H-M   'P 1'
#
loop_
_entity.id
_entity.type
_entity.pdbx_description
1 polymer ?
#
loop_
_entity_poly.entity_id
_entity_poly.type
_entity_poly.pdbx_seq_one_letter_code
_entity_poly.pdbx_strand_id
1 'polypeptide(L)'
;MKRTVLWAAVLLCAAGLNNLRAENAVESSTSLNLQASTRPEARLSLIQGFTFPILRGENPLFAGNNIAASATAEISPVSVNAVGRVSLTPVAFLQVNAGGRAGSGWNMPLGTGIGINRRTGQHDAETDGSAFNGLLWAAWAGTTLQFDLAAVIPGDWNHVVAMAYNEINYRGYSAAEKDEAWYFENDEGENMNGFTFYGSYVLGYQMPIFFNMAAFMAELHMSFYDTPGRDLWGDDLPRWVFSGLFNFKIIENLEAALIVQFRTMRNFTSETEDYEFYQDRRMVNSGSKYHLEFYRVALNVTYKIR
;
A
#
# COMPACT_ATOMS: atom_id res chain seq x y z
N MET A 1 -29.84 -0.99 14.69
CA MET A 1 -30.01 -1.06 13.22
C MET A 1 -28.77 -0.71 12.38
N LYS A 2 -27.76 0.02 12.89
CA LYS A 2 -26.57 0.42 12.10
C LYS A 2 -25.46 -0.65 11.97
N ARG A 3 -25.40 -1.65 12.86
CA ARG A 3 -24.38 -2.73 12.84
C ARG A 3 -24.67 -3.85 11.82
N THR A 4 -25.93 -4.07 11.46
CA THR A 4 -26.35 -5.13 10.51
C THR A 4 -26.17 -4.74 9.04
N VAL A 5 -26.18 -3.43 8.73
CA VAL A 5 -25.98 -2.92 7.36
C VAL A 5 -24.53 -3.09 6.89
N LEU A 6 -23.55 -3.04 7.81
CA LEU A 6 -22.13 -3.16 7.49
C LEU A 6 -21.75 -4.60 7.09
N TRP A 7 -22.27 -5.60 7.81
CA TRP A 7 -22.13 -7.01 7.43
C TRP A 7 -22.81 -7.30 6.10
N ALA A 8 -23.97 -6.68 5.85
CA ALA A 8 -24.68 -6.82 4.59
C ALA A 8 -23.87 -6.26 3.40
N ALA A 9 -23.18 -5.13 3.53
CA ALA A 9 -22.37 -4.56 2.44
C ALA A 9 -21.13 -5.41 2.10
N VAL A 10 -20.41 -5.92 3.11
CA VAL A 10 -19.27 -6.83 2.91
C VAL A 10 -19.73 -8.16 2.31
N LEU A 11 -20.86 -8.70 2.77
CA LEU A 11 -21.48 -9.90 2.20
C LEU A 11 -22.08 -9.65 0.81
N LEU A 12 -22.57 -8.45 0.49
CA LEU A 12 -23.11 -8.10 -0.84
C LEU A 12 -22.02 -7.95 -1.89
N CYS A 13 -20.85 -7.40 -1.54
CA CYS A 13 -19.68 -7.43 -2.44
C CYS A 13 -19.22 -8.88 -2.68
N ALA A 14 -19.16 -9.71 -1.63
CA ALA A 14 -18.78 -11.12 -1.76
C ALA A 14 -19.83 -11.98 -2.49
N ALA A 15 -21.13 -11.70 -2.30
CA ALA A 15 -22.23 -12.45 -2.90
C ALA A 15 -22.55 -12.00 -4.34
N GLY A 16 -22.41 -10.71 -4.65
CA GLY A 16 -22.61 -10.18 -6.01
C GLY A 16 -21.57 -10.71 -7.01
N LEU A 17 -20.37 -11.01 -6.54
CA LEU A 17 -19.26 -11.50 -7.35
C LEU A 17 -19.30 -13.02 -7.63
N ASN A 18 -20.07 -13.81 -6.84
CA ASN A 18 -20.25 -15.24 -7.08
C ASN A 18 -21.13 -15.56 -8.31
N ASN A 19 -21.89 -14.58 -8.81
CA ASN A 19 -22.81 -14.74 -9.94
C ASN A 19 -22.22 -14.40 -11.31
N LEU A 20 -20.96 -13.94 -11.38
CA LEU A 20 -20.23 -13.82 -12.65
C LEU A 20 -19.67 -15.20 -13.06
N ARG A 21 -20.56 -16.17 -13.25
CA ARG A 21 -20.22 -17.45 -13.87
C ARG A 21 -20.63 -17.40 -15.33
N ALA A 22 -19.70 -16.99 -16.18
CA ALA A 22 -19.79 -17.19 -17.61
C ALA A 22 -18.46 -17.72 -18.14
N GLU A 23 -18.51 -18.98 -18.59
CA GLU A 23 -17.54 -19.71 -19.42
C GLU A 23 -16.14 -20.02 -18.84
N ASN A 24 -15.66 -21.21 -19.19
CA ASN A 24 -14.47 -21.91 -18.68
C ASN A 24 -13.11 -21.19 -18.87
N ALA A 25 -13.10 -19.91 -19.26
CA ALA A 25 -11.89 -19.13 -19.52
C ALA A 25 -11.52 -18.18 -18.37
N VAL A 26 -12.45 -17.86 -17.46
CA VAL A 26 -12.20 -16.92 -16.35
C VAL A 26 -11.65 -17.67 -15.14
N GLU A 27 -10.44 -17.30 -14.71
CA GLU A 27 -9.87 -17.80 -13.45
C GLU A 27 -10.37 -16.94 -12.29
N SER A 28 -10.77 -17.56 -11.19
CA SER A 28 -11.20 -16.88 -9.97
C SER A 28 -10.36 -17.34 -8.79
N SER A 29 -9.99 -16.42 -7.90
CA SER A 29 -9.29 -16.77 -6.66
C SER A 29 -9.91 -16.10 -5.44
N THR A 30 -9.82 -16.78 -4.30
CA THR A 30 -10.21 -16.23 -3.01
C THR A 30 -9.07 -16.46 -2.02
N SER A 31 -8.60 -15.38 -1.39
CA SER A 31 -7.49 -15.45 -0.43
C SER A 31 -7.80 -14.69 0.84
N LEU A 32 -7.26 -15.18 1.95
CA LEU A 32 -7.17 -14.47 3.21
C LEU A 32 -5.72 -14.01 3.39
N ASN A 33 -5.52 -12.75 3.75
CA ASN A 33 -4.20 -12.23 4.08
C ASN A 33 -4.20 -11.64 5.49
N LEU A 34 -3.20 -12.02 6.27
CA LEU A 34 -2.91 -11.44 7.58
C LEU A 34 -1.59 -10.68 7.48
N GLN A 35 -1.59 -9.42 7.88
CA GLN A 35 -0.42 -8.59 8.02
C GLN A 35 -0.26 -8.18 9.48
N ALA A 36 0.98 -8.23 9.98
CA ALA A 36 1.34 -7.68 11.28
C ALA A 36 2.76 -7.11 11.24
N SER A 37 3.08 -6.17 12.11
CA SER A 37 4.45 -5.63 12.18
C SER A 37 4.92 -5.39 13.62
N THR A 38 6.19 -5.05 13.78
CA THR A 38 6.76 -4.61 15.07
C THR A 38 6.27 -3.23 15.49
N ARG A 39 5.77 -2.41 14.55
CA ARG A 39 4.95 -1.25 14.88
C ARG A 39 3.51 -1.71 15.13
N PRO A 40 2.71 -1.03 15.99
CA PRO A 40 1.31 -1.38 16.26
C PRO A 40 0.41 -1.32 15.01
N GLU A 41 0.49 -2.36 14.19
CA GLU A 41 -0.20 -2.52 12.91
C GLU A 41 -0.57 -3.99 12.76
N ALA A 42 -1.85 -4.22 12.50
CA ALA A 42 -2.39 -5.52 12.14
C ALA A 42 -3.52 -5.31 11.13
N ARG A 43 -3.57 -6.14 10.10
CA ARG A 43 -4.62 -6.09 9.09
C ARG A 43 -5.00 -7.49 8.65
N LEU A 44 -6.31 -7.72 8.56
CA LEU A 44 -6.89 -8.89 7.93
C LEU A 44 -7.57 -8.47 6.63
N SER A 45 -7.28 -9.17 5.54
CA SER A 45 -7.82 -8.85 4.22
C SER A 45 -8.46 -10.09 3.60
N LEU A 46 -9.69 -9.95 3.11
CA LEU A 46 -10.33 -10.91 2.22
C LEU A 46 -10.20 -10.39 0.80
N ILE A 47 -9.55 -11.16 -0.08
CA ILE A 47 -9.27 -10.79 -1.46
C ILE A 47 -10.02 -11.72 -2.39
N GLN A 48 -10.84 -11.15 -3.27
CA GLN A 48 -11.48 -11.85 -4.38
C GLN A 48 -10.85 -11.38 -5.69
N GLY A 49 -10.24 -12.30 -6.45
CA GLY A 49 -9.60 -12.04 -7.73
C GLY A 49 -10.32 -12.70 -8.91
N PHE A 50 -10.22 -12.06 -10.07
CA PHE A 50 -10.69 -12.55 -11.35
C PHE A 50 -9.64 -12.26 -12.43
N THR A 51 -9.31 -13.24 -13.26
CA THR A 51 -8.39 -13.09 -14.38
C THR A 51 -9.08 -13.51 -15.66
N PHE A 52 -9.10 -12.59 -16.62
CA PHE A 52 -9.70 -12.75 -17.93
C PHE A 52 -8.59 -12.84 -18.97
N PRO A 53 -8.47 -13.97 -19.69
CA PRO A 53 -7.51 -14.09 -20.78
C PRO A 53 -7.94 -13.20 -21.94
N ILE A 54 -7.13 -12.21 -22.30
CA ILE A 54 -7.38 -11.34 -23.45
C ILE A 54 -6.07 -11.05 -24.18
N LEU A 55 -6.15 -10.67 -25.46
CA LEU A 55 -4.98 -10.30 -26.27
C LEU A 55 -3.88 -11.38 -26.31
N ARG A 56 -4.24 -12.65 -26.14
CA ARG A 56 -3.29 -13.77 -26.18
C ARG A 56 -2.91 -14.09 -27.62
N GLY A 57 -1.62 -14.28 -27.84
CA GLY A 57 -1.07 -14.75 -29.11
C GLY A 57 -0.10 -15.90 -28.89
N GLU A 58 0.33 -16.53 -29.98
CA GLU A 58 1.29 -17.65 -29.95
C GLU A 58 2.71 -17.21 -29.57
N ASN A 59 3.03 -15.93 -29.74
CA ASN A 59 4.33 -15.38 -29.35
C ASN A 59 4.48 -15.38 -27.81
N PRO A 60 5.63 -15.81 -27.25
CA PRO A 60 5.89 -15.81 -25.80
C PRO A 60 5.61 -14.48 -25.09
N LEU A 61 5.79 -13.34 -25.79
CA LEU A 61 5.52 -12.01 -25.24
C LEU A 61 4.03 -11.74 -24.99
N PHE A 62 3.14 -12.45 -25.68
CA PHE A 62 1.68 -12.25 -25.61
C PHE A 62 0.93 -13.45 -25.03
N ALA A 63 1.59 -14.60 -24.84
CA ALA A 63 0.97 -15.84 -24.37
C ALA A 63 0.28 -15.69 -23.00
N GLY A 64 0.86 -14.86 -22.13
CA GLY A 64 0.36 -14.59 -20.77
C GLY A 64 -0.60 -13.41 -20.64
N ASN A 65 -0.96 -12.74 -21.75
CA ASN A 65 -1.77 -11.53 -21.69
C ASN A 65 -3.14 -11.77 -21.03
N ASN A 66 -3.56 -10.78 -20.24
CA ASN A 66 -4.79 -10.85 -19.46
C ASN A 66 -5.23 -9.47 -18.95
N ILE A 67 -6.47 -9.41 -18.49
CA ILE A 67 -6.93 -8.43 -17.52
C ILE A 67 -7.21 -9.14 -16.21
N ALA A 68 -6.61 -8.67 -15.13
CA ALA A 68 -6.92 -9.11 -13.78
C ALA A 68 -7.70 -8.00 -13.05
N ALA A 69 -8.72 -8.39 -12.28
CA ALA A 69 -9.45 -7.51 -11.40
C ALA A 69 -9.51 -8.11 -10.00
N SER A 70 -9.46 -7.27 -8.97
CA SER A 70 -9.64 -7.73 -7.59
C SER A 70 -10.45 -6.75 -6.76
N ALA A 71 -11.20 -7.33 -5.82
CA ALA A 71 -11.91 -6.62 -4.77
C ALA A 71 -11.40 -7.14 -3.42
N THR A 72 -10.98 -6.23 -2.56
CA THR A 72 -10.44 -6.54 -1.24
C THR A 72 -11.26 -5.82 -0.17
N ALA A 73 -11.68 -6.57 0.85
CA ALA A 73 -12.18 -6.00 2.09
C ALA A 73 -11.10 -6.14 3.17
N GLU A 74 -10.74 -5.05 3.83
CA GLU A 74 -9.68 -5.00 4.84
C GLU A 74 -10.26 -4.52 6.18
N ILE A 75 -9.81 -5.12 7.27
CA ILE A 75 -10.09 -4.69 8.63
C ILE A 75 -8.79 -4.62 9.42
N SER A 76 -8.63 -3.54 10.18
CA SER A 76 -7.59 -3.36 11.20
C SER A 76 -8.24 -3.04 12.54
N PRO A 77 -7.49 -3.03 13.66
CA PRO A 77 -8.05 -2.67 14.97
C PRO A 77 -8.71 -1.29 15.01
N VAL A 78 -8.39 -0.40 14.06
CA VAL A 78 -8.85 1.00 14.02
C VAL A 78 -9.55 1.38 12.71
N SER A 79 -9.69 0.49 11.73
CA SER A 79 -10.28 0.87 10.44
C SER A 79 -10.93 -0.29 9.67
N VAL A 80 -11.74 0.08 8.70
CA VAL A 80 -12.29 -0.79 7.67
C VAL A 80 -12.12 -0.15 6.29
N ASN A 81 -11.74 -0.95 5.30
CA ASN A 81 -11.48 -0.46 3.96
C ASN A 81 -12.01 -1.43 2.90
N ALA A 82 -12.36 -0.87 1.75
CA ALA A 82 -12.60 -1.59 0.52
C ALA A 82 -11.60 -1.09 -0.53
N VAL A 83 -11.01 -2.02 -1.28
CA VAL A 83 -10.05 -1.71 -2.34
C VAL A 83 -10.45 -2.45 -3.61
N GLY A 84 -10.52 -1.72 -4.72
CA GLY A 84 -10.69 -2.29 -6.06
C GLY A 84 -9.42 -2.08 -6.87
N ARG A 85 -8.99 -3.09 -7.61
CA ARG A 85 -7.85 -2.99 -8.54
C ARG A 85 -8.18 -3.64 -9.87
N VAL A 86 -7.61 -3.08 -10.93
CA VAL A 86 -7.60 -3.65 -12.28
C VAL A 86 -6.18 -3.56 -12.82
N SER A 87 -5.70 -4.63 -13.44
CA SER A 87 -4.39 -4.72 -14.08
C SER A 87 -4.56 -5.26 -15.49
N LEU A 88 -4.08 -4.54 -16.48
CA LEU A 88 -3.96 -4.99 -17.86
C LEU A 88 -2.52 -5.40 -18.11
N THR A 89 -2.31 -6.65 -18.54
CA THR A 89 -1.02 -7.15 -19.01
C THR A 89 -1.07 -7.29 -20.54
N PRO A 90 -0.71 -6.24 -21.31
CA PRO A 90 -0.77 -6.29 -22.77
C PRO A 90 0.48 -6.95 -23.40
N VAL A 91 1.56 -7.09 -22.62
CA VAL A 91 2.79 -7.78 -23.00
C VAL A 91 3.52 -8.23 -21.74
N ALA A 92 4.27 -9.33 -21.80
CA ALA A 92 4.85 -10.01 -20.64
C ALA A 92 5.68 -9.14 -19.67
N PHE A 93 6.29 -8.06 -20.16
CA PHE A 93 7.15 -7.17 -19.35
C PHE A 93 6.44 -5.89 -18.87
N LEU A 94 5.17 -5.66 -19.23
CA LEU A 94 4.43 -4.44 -18.90
C LEU A 94 3.09 -4.77 -18.29
N GLN A 95 2.74 -4.07 -17.21
CA GLN A 95 1.38 -4.02 -16.68
C GLN A 95 0.94 -2.57 -16.55
N VAL A 96 -0.32 -2.31 -16.87
CA VAL A 96 -1.00 -1.03 -16.60
C VAL A 96 -2.00 -1.29 -15.49
N ASN A 97 -1.84 -0.59 -14.38
CA ASN A 97 -2.59 -0.79 -13.16
C ASN A 97 -3.45 0.44 -12.86
N ALA A 98 -4.66 0.20 -12.39
CA ALA A 98 -5.51 1.24 -11.83
C ALA A 98 -6.28 0.70 -10.64
N GLY A 99 -6.67 1.57 -9.72
CA GLY A 99 -7.44 1.15 -8.57
C GLY A 99 -8.00 2.30 -7.77
N GLY A 100 -8.76 1.92 -6.76
CA GLY A 100 -9.30 2.84 -5.78
C GLY A 100 -9.45 2.20 -4.42
N ARG A 101 -9.43 3.04 -3.39
CA ARG A 101 -9.67 2.67 -1.99
C ARG A 101 -10.77 3.57 -1.45
N ALA A 102 -11.64 3.01 -0.64
CA ALA A 102 -12.56 3.76 0.19
C ALA A 102 -12.58 3.13 1.58
N GLY A 103 -12.53 3.95 2.62
CA GLY A 103 -12.46 3.44 3.98
C GLY A 103 -12.66 4.52 5.02
N SER A 104 -12.78 4.07 6.26
CA SER A 104 -12.92 4.95 7.41
C SER A 104 -12.53 4.18 8.68
N GLY A 105 -12.43 4.87 9.80
CA GLY A 105 -11.90 4.29 11.02
C GLY A 105 -12.45 4.90 12.28
N TRP A 106 -11.94 4.42 13.40
CA TRP A 106 -12.27 4.90 14.73
C TRP A 106 -11.01 4.98 15.55
N ASN A 107 -10.99 5.94 16.48
CA ASN A 107 -9.87 6.14 17.38
C ASN A 107 -10.11 5.34 18.65
N MET A 108 -9.05 4.74 19.19
CA MET A 108 -9.07 4.02 20.47
C MET A 108 -7.80 4.37 21.26
N PRO A 109 -7.75 4.12 22.58
CA PRO A 109 -6.60 4.53 23.40
C PRO A 109 -5.23 4.01 22.94
N LEU A 110 -5.22 2.91 22.17
CA LEU A 110 -4.00 2.27 21.67
C LEU A 110 -3.70 2.56 20.19
N GLY A 111 -4.47 3.44 19.52
CA GLY A 111 -4.19 3.81 18.14
C GLY A 111 -5.26 4.68 17.49
N THR A 112 -4.82 5.47 16.52
CA THR A 112 -5.66 6.38 15.74
C THR A 112 -6.09 5.73 14.43
N GLY A 113 -7.39 5.72 14.15
CA GLY A 113 -7.95 5.18 12.92
C GLY A 113 -8.04 6.19 11.80
N ILE A 114 -8.72 7.31 12.06
CA ILE A 114 -8.85 8.43 11.12
C ILE A 114 -9.21 9.69 11.90
N GLY A 115 -8.72 10.84 11.46
CA GLY A 115 -9.11 12.14 12.02
C GLY A 115 -8.16 13.25 11.59
N ILE A 116 -8.57 14.49 11.82
CA ILE A 116 -7.75 15.69 11.55
C ILE A 116 -6.62 15.75 12.55
N ASN A 117 -5.41 16.05 12.06
CA ASN A 117 -4.27 16.38 12.90
C ASN A 117 -4.39 17.86 13.28
N ARG A 118 -4.90 18.14 14.47
CA ARG A 118 -5.12 19.50 14.93
C ARG A 118 -4.02 19.92 15.90
N ARG A 119 -3.40 21.06 15.61
CA ARG A 119 -2.52 21.76 16.55
C ARG A 119 -3.32 22.21 17.77
N THR A 120 -2.86 21.81 18.96
CA THR A 120 -3.41 22.27 20.25
C THR A 120 -2.30 22.90 21.08
N GLY A 121 -2.67 23.78 22.03
CA GLY A 121 -1.67 24.47 22.86
C GLY A 121 -0.67 25.30 22.04
N GLN A 122 0.62 25.15 22.36
CA GLN A 122 1.70 25.78 21.61
C GLN A 122 2.22 24.90 20.46
N HIS A 123 2.51 23.62 20.71
CA HIS A 123 3.12 22.73 19.71
C HIS A 123 2.59 21.29 19.78
N ASP A 124 1.50 21.08 20.53
CA ASP A 124 0.93 19.77 20.78
C ASP A 124 0.03 19.35 19.60
N ALA A 125 -0.18 18.05 19.43
CA ALA A 125 -1.03 17.50 18.37
C ALA A 125 -2.14 16.62 18.95
N GLU A 126 -3.37 16.85 18.52
CA GLU A 126 -4.49 15.98 18.86
C GLU A 126 -5.20 15.50 17.59
N THR A 127 -5.64 14.25 17.61
CA THR A 127 -6.55 13.75 16.58
C THR A 127 -7.96 14.25 16.85
N ASP A 128 -8.48 15.14 16.01
CA ASP A 128 -9.90 15.52 16.02
C ASP A 128 -10.71 14.60 15.11
N GLY A 129 -11.78 14.01 15.64
CA GLY A 129 -12.68 13.16 14.89
C GLY A 129 -13.33 12.07 15.72
N SER A 130 -14.63 11.88 15.53
CA SER A 130 -15.38 10.74 16.06
C SER A 130 -15.15 9.47 15.22
N ALA A 131 -15.62 8.31 15.72
CA ALA A 131 -15.67 7.10 14.91
C ALA A 131 -16.43 7.34 13.59
N PHE A 132 -15.82 6.93 12.48
CA PHE A 132 -16.32 7.09 11.11
C PHE A 132 -16.60 8.54 10.71
N ASN A 133 -15.86 9.51 11.25
CA ASN A 133 -16.01 10.92 10.94
C ASN A 133 -15.45 11.23 9.55
N GLY A 134 -16.17 10.84 8.50
CA GLY A 134 -15.76 11.05 7.12
C GLY A 134 -15.15 9.82 6.45
N LEU A 135 -14.86 9.98 5.16
CA LEU A 135 -14.44 8.92 4.25
C LEU A 135 -13.03 9.24 3.74
N LEU A 136 -12.09 8.32 3.97
CA LEU A 136 -10.88 8.24 3.17
C LEU A 136 -11.28 7.66 1.81
N TRP A 137 -10.85 8.32 0.74
CA TRP A 137 -10.91 7.78 -0.60
C TRP A 137 -9.59 8.02 -1.32
N ALA A 138 -9.25 7.11 -2.22
CA ALA A 138 -8.09 7.23 -3.08
C ALA A 138 -8.37 6.64 -4.45
N ALA A 139 -7.73 7.20 -5.47
CA ALA A 139 -7.71 6.64 -6.82
C ALA A 139 -6.29 6.75 -7.36
N TRP A 140 -5.84 5.72 -8.07
CA TRP A 140 -4.49 5.69 -8.62
C TRP A 140 -4.45 5.00 -9.98
N ALA A 141 -3.43 5.36 -10.75
CA ALA A 141 -3.05 4.70 -11.98
C ALA A 141 -1.54 4.64 -12.07
N GLY A 142 -1.01 3.54 -12.58
CA GLY A 142 0.41 3.28 -12.63
C GLY A 142 0.79 2.19 -13.62
N THR A 143 2.09 1.97 -13.76
CA THR A 143 2.64 0.96 -14.66
C THR A 143 3.72 0.16 -13.97
N THR A 144 3.74 -1.14 -14.23
CA THR A 144 4.82 -2.04 -13.83
C THR A 144 5.63 -2.43 -15.04
N LEU A 145 6.95 -2.21 -15.00
CA LEU A 145 7.91 -2.88 -15.88
C LEU A 145 8.53 -4.04 -15.12
N GLN A 146 8.61 -5.21 -15.74
CA GLN A 146 9.14 -6.41 -15.10
C GLN A 146 10.03 -7.21 -16.06
N PHE A 147 11.07 -7.82 -15.50
CA PHE A 147 11.99 -8.68 -16.20
C PHE A 147 12.36 -9.87 -15.33
N ASP A 148 12.48 -11.04 -15.94
CA ASP A 148 13.00 -12.25 -15.33
C ASP A 148 14.06 -12.85 -16.27
N LEU A 149 15.26 -13.07 -15.75
CA LEU A 149 16.37 -13.68 -16.51
C LEU A 149 15.99 -15.06 -17.07
N ALA A 150 15.11 -15.82 -16.41
CA ALA A 150 14.67 -17.13 -16.88
C ALA A 150 13.89 -17.06 -18.20
N ALA A 151 13.35 -15.90 -18.57
CA ALA A 151 12.73 -15.69 -19.87
C ALA A 151 13.74 -15.71 -21.04
N VAL A 152 15.02 -15.44 -20.76
CA VAL A 152 16.11 -15.44 -21.74
C VAL A 152 16.99 -16.68 -21.58
N ILE A 153 17.27 -17.09 -20.34
CA ILE A 153 18.08 -18.26 -20.01
C ILE A 153 17.22 -19.22 -19.17
N PRO A 154 16.50 -20.15 -19.81
CA PRO A 154 15.59 -21.06 -19.10
C PRO A 154 16.31 -21.90 -18.05
N GLY A 155 15.67 -22.09 -16.90
CA GLY A 155 16.15 -22.95 -15.83
C GLY A 155 15.58 -22.55 -14.47
N ASP A 156 15.32 -23.54 -13.62
CA ASP A 156 14.61 -23.34 -12.34
C ASP A 156 15.36 -22.44 -11.34
N TRP A 157 16.66 -22.22 -11.54
CA TRP A 157 17.51 -21.36 -10.71
C TRP A 157 17.94 -20.07 -11.41
N ASN A 158 17.46 -19.80 -12.63
CA ASN A 158 17.88 -18.63 -13.41
C ASN A 158 16.95 -17.42 -13.20
N HIS A 159 16.20 -17.38 -12.10
CA HIS A 159 15.22 -16.33 -11.84
C HIS A 159 15.81 -15.15 -11.09
N VAL A 160 16.56 -14.30 -11.81
CA VAL A 160 16.88 -12.94 -11.34
C VAL A 160 15.78 -12.02 -11.84
N VAL A 161 15.00 -11.47 -10.91
CA VAL A 161 13.79 -10.68 -11.18
C VAL A 161 14.07 -9.21 -10.89
N ALA A 162 13.74 -8.36 -11.85
CA ALA A 162 13.73 -6.92 -11.68
C ALA A 162 12.34 -6.37 -11.95
N MET A 163 11.87 -5.45 -11.10
CA MET A 163 10.57 -4.82 -11.25
C MET A 163 10.67 -3.33 -10.93
N ALA A 164 9.99 -2.50 -11.72
CA ALA A 164 9.81 -1.08 -11.48
C ALA A 164 8.33 -0.73 -11.62
N TYR A 165 7.69 -0.41 -10.51
CA TYR A 165 6.32 0.10 -10.47
C TYR A 165 6.34 1.60 -10.20
N ASN A 166 5.54 2.35 -10.95
CA ASN A 166 5.36 3.79 -10.76
C ASN A 166 3.88 4.12 -10.85
N GLU A 167 3.36 4.91 -9.91
CA GLU A 167 1.99 5.38 -9.91
C GLU A 167 1.88 6.85 -9.52
N ILE A 168 0.81 7.46 -10.02
CA ILE A 168 0.26 8.70 -9.47
C ILE A 168 -1.02 8.31 -8.76
N ASN A 169 -1.16 8.75 -7.51
CA ASN A 169 -2.36 8.56 -6.72
C ASN A 169 -2.89 9.91 -6.23
N TYR A 170 -4.20 10.02 -6.11
CA TYR A 170 -4.85 11.05 -5.33
C TYR A 170 -5.40 10.40 -4.06
N ARG A 171 -5.16 11.02 -2.90
CA ARG A 171 -5.77 10.63 -1.63
C ARG A 171 -6.55 11.82 -1.06
N GLY A 172 -7.73 11.54 -0.55
CA GLY A 172 -8.60 12.54 0.05
C GLY A 172 -9.29 12.00 1.29
N TYR A 173 -9.37 12.83 2.32
CA TYR A 173 -10.22 12.62 3.49
C TYR A 173 -11.34 13.66 3.46
N SER A 174 -12.58 13.18 3.42
CA SER A 174 -13.75 14.04 3.18
C SER A 174 -14.03 15.06 4.29
N ALA A 175 -13.45 14.89 5.48
CA ALA A 175 -13.61 15.81 6.60
C ALA A 175 -12.45 16.82 6.70
N ALA A 176 -11.38 16.63 5.94
CA ALA A 176 -10.24 17.55 5.91
C ALA A 176 -10.42 18.59 4.80
N GLU A 177 -10.12 19.84 5.12
CA GLU A 177 -9.92 20.88 4.13
C GLU A 177 -8.59 20.67 3.36
N LYS A 178 -8.33 21.53 2.37
CA LYS A 178 -7.17 21.39 1.47
C LYS A 178 -5.83 21.38 2.22
N ASP A 179 -5.70 22.26 3.21
CA ASP A 179 -4.45 22.51 3.92
C ASP A 179 -4.46 21.92 5.35
N GLU A 180 -5.42 21.03 5.64
CA GLU A 180 -5.50 20.31 6.91
C GLU A 180 -4.83 18.95 6.80
N ALA A 181 -3.87 18.73 7.70
CA ALA A 181 -3.25 17.43 7.85
C ALA A 181 -4.17 16.44 8.57
N TRP A 182 -4.05 15.15 8.29
CA TRP A 182 -4.89 14.13 8.89
C TRP A 182 -4.15 12.80 9.12
N TYR A 183 -4.63 12.07 10.12
CA TYR A 183 -4.19 10.73 10.49
C TYR A 183 -4.97 9.66 9.74
N PHE A 184 -4.30 8.56 9.43
CA PHE A 184 -4.96 7.34 8.99
C PHE A 184 -4.18 6.08 9.39
N GLU A 185 -4.86 5.10 10.00
CA GLU A 185 -4.28 3.82 10.44
C GLU A 185 -2.96 3.96 11.22
N ASN A 186 -2.95 4.85 12.21
CA ASN A 186 -1.86 5.07 13.15
C ASN A 186 -0.53 5.51 12.50
N ASP A 187 -0.63 6.26 11.39
CA ASP A 187 0.49 6.94 10.78
C ASP A 187 0.89 8.24 11.52
N GLU A 188 1.79 9.01 10.92
CA GLU A 188 2.39 10.20 11.52
C GLU A 188 1.49 11.45 11.42
N GLY A 189 0.29 11.34 10.85
CA GLY A 189 -0.64 12.47 10.74
C GLY A 189 -0.20 13.53 9.74
N GLU A 190 0.64 13.15 8.78
CA GLU A 190 1.23 14.03 7.77
C GLU A 190 0.55 13.90 6.40
N ASN A 191 -0.62 13.27 6.34
CA ASN A 191 -1.35 13.18 5.08
C ASN A 191 -2.09 14.49 4.82
N MET A 192 -2.21 14.85 3.55
CA MET A 192 -3.04 15.95 3.08
C MET A 192 -3.83 15.52 1.85
N ASN A 193 -4.91 16.24 1.55
CA ASN A 193 -5.72 15.99 0.37
C ASN A 193 -4.96 16.42 -0.88
N GLY A 194 -4.58 15.46 -1.73
CA GLY A 194 -3.82 15.80 -2.93
C GLY A 194 -3.22 14.63 -3.67
N PHE A 195 -2.48 14.99 -4.73
CA PHE A 195 -1.73 14.03 -5.53
C PHE A 195 -0.40 13.68 -4.87
N THR A 196 -0.04 12.40 -4.95
CA THR A 196 1.30 11.91 -4.61
C THR A 196 1.79 10.98 -5.70
N PHE A 197 3.11 10.86 -5.79
CA PHE A 197 3.81 9.86 -6.58
C PHE A 197 4.28 8.74 -5.68
N TYR A 198 4.12 7.51 -6.15
CA TYR A 198 4.72 6.34 -5.52
C TYR A 198 5.51 5.54 -6.56
N GLY A 199 6.75 5.21 -6.22
CA GLY A 199 7.61 4.32 -7.00
C GLY A 199 8.06 3.14 -6.15
N SER A 200 8.11 1.94 -6.71
CA SER A 200 8.62 0.73 -6.06
C SER A 200 9.52 -0.03 -7.01
N TYR A 201 10.75 -0.28 -6.58
CA TYR A 201 11.81 -0.90 -7.38
C TYR A 201 12.32 -2.14 -6.66
N VAL A 202 12.22 -3.30 -7.29
CA VAL A 202 12.62 -4.58 -6.72
C VAL A 202 13.72 -5.20 -7.56
N LEU A 203 14.75 -5.70 -6.88
CA LEU A 203 15.74 -6.61 -7.44
C LEU A 203 15.80 -7.85 -6.55
N GLY A 204 15.49 -9.01 -7.11
CA GLY A 204 15.34 -10.24 -6.37
C GLY A 204 15.87 -11.47 -7.07
N TYR A 205 16.03 -12.51 -6.27
CA TYR A 205 16.35 -13.85 -6.72
C TYR A 205 15.25 -14.81 -6.26
N GLN A 206 14.61 -15.48 -7.22
CA GLN A 206 13.59 -16.47 -6.95
C GLN A 206 14.19 -17.89 -7.01
N MET A 207 13.84 -18.71 -6.03
CA MET A 207 14.40 -20.05 -5.83
C MET A 207 13.29 -21.11 -5.87
N PRO A 208 13.56 -22.31 -6.40
CA PRO A 208 12.58 -23.39 -6.49
C PRO A 208 12.50 -24.23 -5.19
N ILE A 209 12.58 -23.59 -4.03
CA ILE A 209 12.57 -24.22 -2.70
C ILE A 209 11.57 -23.51 -1.77
N PHE A 210 11.40 -24.00 -0.53
CA PHE A 210 10.46 -23.42 0.44
C PHE A 210 10.72 -21.92 0.68
N PHE A 211 11.98 -21.51 0.80
CA PHE A 211 12.41 -20.12 0.78
C PHE A 211 12.53 -19.69 -0.68
N ASN A 212 11.44 -19.16 -1.24
CA ASN A 212 11.30 -19.02 -2.67
C ASN A 212 11.73 -17.66 -3.21
N MET A 213 11.99 -16.65 -2.36
CA MET A 213 12.52 -15.37 -2.82
C MET A 213 13.33 -14.65 -1.76
N ALA A 214 14.46 -14.10 -2.18
CA ALA A 214 15.19 -13.06 -1.47
C ALA A 214 15.26 -11.82 -2.37
N ALA A 215 14.87 -10.65 -1.89
CA ALA A 215 14.94 -9.44 -2.69
C ALA A 215 15.25 -8.19 -1.87
N PHE A 216 15.80 -7.20 -2.56
CA PHE A 216 15.89 -5.83 -2.10
C PHE A 216 14.82 -5.00 -2.80
N MET A 217 14.16 -4.13 -2.04
CA MET A 217 13.17 -3.19 -2.56
C MET A 217 13.49 -1.77 -2.09
N ALA A 218 13.36 -0.81 -3.00
CA ALA A 218 13.39 0.62 -2.70
C ALA A 218 12.06 1.23 -3.10
N GLU A 219 11.40 1.90 -2.15
CA GLU A 219 10.14 2.60 -2.34
C GLU A 219 10.36 4.10 -2.21
N LEU A 220 9.73 4.87 -3.09
CA LEU A 220 9.78 6.32 -3.13
C LEU A 220 8.36 6.87 -2.99
N HIS A 221 8.16 7.77 -2.04
CA HIS A 221 6.94 8.56 -1.90
C HIS A 221 7.25 10.04 -2.05
N MET A 222 6.46 10.74 -2.86
CA MET A 222 6.60 12.18 -3.04
C MET A 222 5.24 12.84 -3.13
N SER A 223 5.04 13.94 -2.39
CA SER A 223 3.80 14.69 -2.40
C SER A 223 3.83 15.81 -3.43
N PHE A 224 2.70 16.05 -4.11
CA PHE A 224 2.53 17.15 -5.07
C PHE A 224 1.52 18.20 -4.64
N TYR A 225 0.90 18.06 -3.47
CA TYR A 225 0.04 19.12 -2.93
C TYR A 225 0.86 20.36 -2.58
N ASP A 226 0.22 21.52 -2.75
CA ASP A 226 0.82 22.82 -2.49
C ASP A 226 0.18 23.44 -1.25
N THR A 227 0.94 23.44 -0.16
CA THR A 227 0.57 23.94 1.16
C THR A 227 1.58 25.02 1.56
N PRO A 228 1.13 26.21 2.02
CA PRO A 228 2.05 27.27 2.45
C PRO A 228 3.02 26.78 3.53
N GLY A 229 4.33 26.96 3.32
CA GLY A 229 5.37 26.60 4.29
C GLY A 229 5.82 25.13 4.24
N ARG A 230 5.35 24.33 3.26
CA ARG A 230 5.72 22.91 3.12
C ARG A 230 7.23 22.63 3.09
N ASP A 231 8.04 23.58 2.63
CA ASP A 231 9.50 23.52 2.61
C ASP A 231 10.12 23.64 4.00
N LEU A 232 9.43 24.30 4.94
CA LEU A 232 9.88 24.49 6.31
C LEU A 232 9.89 23.18 7.10
N TRP A 233 8.90 22.31 6.90
CA TRP A 233 8.81 21.00 7.56
C TRP A 233 9.10 19.83 6.60
N GLY A 234 9.34 20.11 5.32
CA GLY A 234 9.86 19.17 4.34
C GLY A 234 8.81 18.25 3.72
N ASP A 235 7.57 18.70 3.49
CA ASP A 235 6.58 17.92 2.73
C ASP A 235 6.84 17.93 1.21
N ASP A 236 7.70 18.84 0.74
CA ASP A 236 8.21 18.89 -0.63
C ASP A 236 9.31 17.85 -0.91
N LEU A 237 9.80 17.19 0.14
CA LEU A 237 10.92 16.27 0.10
C LEU A 237 10.47 14.82 -0.17
N PRO A 238 11.18 14.08 -1.05
CA PRO A 238 10.91 12.66 -1.26
C PRO A 238 11.25 11.81 -0.04
N ARG A 239 10.39 10.84 0.28
CA ARG A 239 10.62 9.86 1.34
C ARG A 239 10.95 8.51 0.72
N TRP A 240 12.01 7.87 1.20
CA TRP A 240 12.44 6.55 0.76
C TRP A 240 12.25 5.50 1.85
N VAL A 241 11.84 4.30 1.45
CA VAL A 241 11.83 3.10 2.29
C VAL A 241 12.63 2.01 1.58
N PHE A 242 13.62 1.45 2.26
CA PHE A 242 14.45 0.35 1.78
C PHE A 242 14.10 -0.92 2.53
N SER A 243 13.87 -2.01 1.81
CA SER A 243 13.37 -3.25 2.38
C SER A 243 14.16 -4.46 1.93
N GLY A 244 14.50 -5.34 2.88
CA GLY A 244 14.81 -6.74 2.59
C GLY A 244 13.52 -7.56 2.60
N LEU A 245 13.27 -8.28 1.51
CA LEU A 245 12.07 -9.11 1.29
C LEU A 245 12.47 -10.58 1.27
N PHE A 246 11.79 -11.39 2.08
CA PHE A 246 12.05 -12.82 2.22
C PHE A 246 10.72 -13.57 2.11
N ASN A 247 10.51 -14.31 1.02
CA ASN A 247 9.27 -15.05 0.80
C ASN A 247 9.46 -16.55 1.07
N PHE A 248 8.44 -17.15 1.67
CA PHE A 248 8.39 -18.54 2.07
C PHE A 248 7.11 -19.17 1.56
N LYS A 249 7.23 -20.13 0.64
CA LYS A 249 6.14 -21.01 0.25
C LYS A 249 6.09 -22.20 1.20
N ILE A 250 5.23 -22.10 2.22
CA ILE A 250 5.14 -23.08 3.31
C ILE A 250 4.46 -24.35 2.81
N ILE A 251 3.30 -24.20 2.18
CA ILE A 251 2.56 -25.24 1.45
C ILE A 251 1.93 -24.60 0.21
N GLU A 252 1.30 -25.40 -0.67
CA GLU A 252 0.77 -24.93 -1.96
C GLU A 252 -0.17 -23.72 -1.88
N ASN A 253 -0.92 -23.62 -0.79
CA ASN A 253 -1.91 -22.57 -0.56
C ASN A 253 -1.58 -21.66 0.64
N LEU A 254 -0.37 -21.74 1.20
CA LEU A 254 0.06 -20.89 2.31
C LEU A 254 1.45 -20.33 2.03
N GLU A 255 1.53 -19.01 1.94
CA GLU A 255 2.77 -18.27 1.76
C GLU A 255 2.95 -17.27 2.90
N ALA A 256 4.20 -17.02 3.27
CA ALA A 256 4.57 -16.01 4.24
C ALA A 256 5.72 -15.16 3.71
N ALA A 257 5.62 -13.84 3.85
CA ALA A 257 6.67 -12.90 3.54
C ALA A 257 7.12 -12.16 4.79
N LEU A 258 8.42 -12.18 5.06
CA LEU A 258 9.08 -11.36 6.07
C LEU A 258 9.71 -10.16 5.38
N ILE A 259 9.45 -8.97 5.91
CA ILE A 259 9.91 -7.69 5.34
C ILE A 259 10.64 -6.93 6.43
N VAL A 260 11.91 -6.60 6.21
CA VAL A 260 12.71 -5.77 7.12
C VAL A 260 12.91 -4.42 6.46
N GLN A 261 12.46 -3.34 7.09
CA GLN A 261 12.40 -2.02 6.48
C GLN A 261 13.24 -0.98 7.23
N PHE A 262 13.88 -0.11 6.45
CA PHE A 262 14.54 1.11 6.87
C PHE A 262 13.93 2.27 6.10
N ARG A 263 13.85 3.46 6.70
CA ARG A 263 13.29 4.63 6.02
C ARG A 263 14.15 5.86 6.18
N THR A 264 14.04 6.79 5.25
CA THR A 264 14.60 8.13 5.41
C THR A 264 13.69 8.95 6.30
N MET A 265 14.25 9.54 7.35
CA MET A 265 13.59 10.53 8.19
C MET A 265 14.20 11.91 7.98
N ARG A 266 13.37 12.93 8.11
CA ARG A 266 13.76 14.34 8.00
C ARG A 266 14.53 14.76 9.24
N ASN A 267 15.58 15.56 9.04
CA ASN A 267 16.31 16.22 10.13
C ASN A 267 15.70 17.60 10.41
N PHE A 268 15.27 17.80 11.64
CA PHE A 268 14.76 19.08 12.14
C PHE A 268 15.80 19.79 13.01
N THR A 269 15.59 21.07 13.27
CA THR A 269 16.41 21.83 14.22
C THR A 269 16.14 21.34 15.63
N SER A 270 17.16 21.38 16.49
CA SER A 270 17.05 20.99 17.91
C SER A 270 16.03 21.82 18.70
N GLU A 271 15.64 23.00 18.19
CA GLU A 271 14.62 23.85 18.80
C GLU A 271 13.20 23.32 18.57
N THR A 272 12.98 22.55 17.50
CA THR A 272 11.64 22.19 17.02
C THR A 272 11.45 20.69 16.77
N GLU A 273 12.51 19.87 16.87
CA GLU A 273 12.44 18.43 16.57
C GLU A 273 11.44 17.67 17.46
N ASP A 274 11.27 18.13 18.71
CA ASP A 274 10.39 17.51 19.70
C ASP A 274 8.93 17.99 19.65
N TYR A 275 8.58 18.91 18.74
CA TYR A 275 7.20 19.38 18.62
C TYR A 275 6.29 18.25 18.11
N GLU A 276 5.14 18.04 18.74
CA GLU A 276 4.21 16.98 18.34
C GLU A 276 3.52 17.32 17.02
N PHE A 277 3.11 18.59 16.84
CA PHE A 277 2.51 19.05 15.59
C PHE A 277 3.58 19.27 14.51
N TYR A 278 3.62 18.37 13.53
CA TYR A 278 4.74 18.27 12.59
C TYR A 278 4.98 19.54 11.74
N GLN A 279 3.94 20.32 11.42
CA GLN A 279 4.07 21.54 10.61
C GLN A 279 4.73 22.70 11.40
N ASP A 280 4.87 22.58 12.71
CA ASP A 280 5.65 23.54 13.51
C ASP A 280 7.15 23.23 13.50
N ARG A 281 7.55 22.04 13.04
CA ARG A 281 8.96 21.65 12.94
C ARG A 281 9.66 22.42 11.84
N ARG A 282 10.97 22.62 11.99
CA ARG A 282 11.82 23.36 11.05
C ARG A 282 12.97 22.50 10.59
N MET A 283 13.10 22.32 9.29
CA MET A 283 14.18 21.58 8.66
C MET A 283 15.54 22.22 8.97
N VAL A 284 16.57 21.40 9.15
CA VAL A 284 17.95 21.90 9.33
C VAL A 284 18.38 22.77 8.15
N ASN A 285 18.99 23.93 8.40
CA ASN A 285 19.41 24.85 7.34
C ASN A 285 20.71 24.44 6.64
N SER A 286 21.55 23.62 7.29
CA SER A 286 22.82 23.12 6.74
C SER A 286 23.01 21.64 7.09
N GLY A 287 23.83 20.94 6.29
CA GLY A 287 24.07 19.51 6.46
C GLY A 287 23.06 18.61 5.75
N SER A 288 23.02 17.33 6.14
CA SER A 288 22.10 16.35 5.55
C SER A 288 20.67 16.62 5.97
N LYS A 289 19.75 16.72 5.01
CA LYS A 289 18.30 16.85 5.26
C LYS A 289 17.66 15.56 5.76
N TYR A 290 18.35 14.43 5.61
CA TYR A 290 17.84 13.12 6.01
C TYR A 290 18.83 12.34 6.87
N HIS A 291 18.29 11.41 7.64
CA HIS A 291 19.02 10.26 8.16
C HIS A 291 18.25 8.98 7.84
N LEU A 292 18.92 7.82 7.90
CA LEU A 292 18.29 6.52 7.75
C LEU A 292 18.00 5.94 9.14
N GLU A 293 16.79 5.46 9.37
CA GLU A 293 16.44 4.74 10.59
C GLU A 293 15.84 3.37 10.28
N PHE A 294 15.94 2.45 11.24
CA PHE A 294 15.15 1.23 11.22
C PHE A 294 13.67 1.59 11.35
N TYR A 295 12.84 1.09 10.44
CA TYR A 295 11.42 1.40 10.42
C TYR A 295 10.58 0.33 11.12
N ARG A 296 10.65 -0.91 10.63
CA ARG A 296 9.89 -2.04 11.17
C ARG A 296 10.33 -3.38 10.59
N VAL A 297 9.91 -4.46 11.25
CA VAL A 297 9.77 -5.78 10.63
C VAL A 297 8.28 -6.07 10.44
N ALA A 298 7.88 -6.47 9.24
CA ALA A 298 6.51 -6.88 8.93
C ALA A 298 6.46 -8.34 8.48
N LEU A 299 5.38 -9.02 8.85
CA LEU A 299 5.02 -10.37 8.43
C LEU A 299 3.70 -10.30 7.67
N ASN A 300 3.70 -10.82 6.46
CA ASN A 300 2.49 -11.04 5.66
C ASN A 300 2.29 -12.53 5.49
N VAL A 301 1.12 -13.05 5.84
CA VAL A 301 0.75 -14.45 5.64
C VAL A 301 -0.48 -14.50 4.75
N THR A 302 -0.39 -15.21 3.63
CA THR A 302 -1.48 -15.35 2.67
C THR A 302 -1.90 -16.81 2.58
N TYR A 303 -3.18 -17.06 2.81
CA TYR A 303 -3.81 -18.35 2.62
C TYR A 303 -4.76 -18.30 1.44
N LYS A 304 -4.50 -19.09 0.39
CA LYS A 304 -5.38 -19.23 -0.77
C LYS A 304 -6.46 -20.26 -0.45
N ILE A 305 -7.70 -19.80 -0.43
CA ILE A 305 -8.87 -20.65 -0.19
C ILE A 305 -9.28 -21.35 -1.48
N ARG A 306 -9.22 -20.61 -2.60
CA ARG A 306 -9.58 -21.08 -3.94
C ARG A 306 -8.75 -20.38 -5.01
#